data_AF-A0A238LF07-F1
#
_entry.id   AF-A0A238LF07-F1
#
_cell.length_a   1.000
_cell.length_b   1.000
_cell.length_c   1.000
_cell.angle_alpha   90.00
_cell.angle_beta   90.00
_cell.angle_gamma   90.00
#
_symmetry.space_group_name_H-M   'P 1'
#
loop_
_entity.id
_entity.type
_entity.pdbx_description
1 polymer ?
#
loop_
_entity_poly.entity_id
_entity_poly.type
_entity_poly.pdbx_seq_one_letter_code
_entity_poly.pdbx_strand_id
1 'polypeptide(L)'
;MSAMLDTMIPGDADFPAASAIGLHDALTTHDRFAAPYAAITALLPDGFDALSAKDKEAALTDLERQSPAEFNALTVGAYSLYYTHPQVAAVIEALTGHTARPPQPAGHPLEPFDPAMVAVPAARGPLYRPTPEAKDV
;
A
#
# COMPACT_ATOMS: atom_id res chain seq x y z
N MET A 1 -14.80 -11.64 -9.78
CA MET A 1 -13.53 -10.88 -9.52
C MET A 1 -13.33 -10.55 -8.05
N SER A 2 -14.33 -10.00 -7.35
CA SER A 2 -14.28 -9.79 -5.89
C SER A 2 -13.92 -11.07 -5.13
N ALA A 3 -14.37 -12.25 -5.59
CA ALA A 3 -14.05 -13.51 -4.93
C ALA A 3 -12.55 -13.86 -4.91
N MET A 4 -11.75 -13.44 -5.90
CA MET A 4 -10.29 -13.66 -5.88
C MET A 4 -9.67 -12.81 -4.76
N LEU A 5 -10.02 -11.53 -4.70
CA LEU A 5 -9.50 -10.61 -3.70
C LEU A 5 -9.98 -10.98 -2.29
N ASP A 6 -11.21 -11.47 -2.15
CA ASP A 6 -11.73 -12.00 -0.88
C ASP A 6 -11.11 -13.34 -0.50
N THR A 7 -10.57 -14.11 -1.46
CA THR A 7 -9.76 -15.29 -1.14
C THR A 7 -8.39 -14.86 -0.60
N MET A 8 -7.80 -13.79 -1.15
CA MET A 8 -6.53 -13.25 -0.68
C MET A 8 -6.65 -12.49 0.65
N ILE A 9 -7.76 -11.75 0.83
CA ILE A 9 -8.05 -10.91 1.98
C ILE A 9 -9.53 -11.09 2.36
N PRO A 10 -9.86 -12.18 3.08
CA PRO A 10 -11.25 -12.52 3.43
C PRO A 10 -11.88 -11.60 4.46
N GLY A 11 -11.06 -10.85 5.20
CA GLY A 11 -11.49 -10.13 6.39
C GLY A 11 -11.77 -11.08 7.57
N ASP A 12 -12.11 -10.50 8.71
CA ASP A 12 -12.48 -11.20 9.94
C ASP A 12 -13.45 -10.35 10.78
N ALA A 13 -13.44 -10.54 12.11
CA ALA A 13 -14.30 -9.78 13.02
C ALA A 13 -14.01 -8.28 13.04
N ASP A 14 -12.74 -7.89 12.83
CA ASP A 14 -12.28 -6.51 12.93
C ASP A 14 -11.97 -5.93 11.54
N PHE A 15 -11.38 -6.73 10.67
CA PHE A 15 -10.90 -6.31 9.35
C PHE A 15 -11.92 -6.58 8.24
N PRO A 16 -12.21 -5.61 7.36
CA PRO A 16 -13.14 -5.81 6.25
C PRO A 16 -12.56 -6.75 5.19
N ALA A 17 -13.40 -7.51 4.48
CA ALA A 17 -12.98 -8.20 3.27
C ALA A 17 -12.52 -7.20 2.18
N ALA A 18 -11.70 -7.64 1.23
CA ALA A 18 -11.26 -6.79 0.12
C ALA A 18 -12.43 -6.18 -0.68
N SER A 19 -13.49 -6.94 -0.89
CA SER A 19 -14.68 -6.48 -1.60
C SER A 19 -15.45 -5.40 -0.86
N ALA A 20 -15.45 -5.44 0.47
CA ALA A 20 -16.14 -4.45 1.31
C ALA A 20 -15.54 -3.04 1.19
N ILE A 21 -14.27 -2.94 0.77
CA ILE A 21 -13.57 -1.66 0.57
C ILE A 21 -13.38 -1.27 -0.91
N GLY A 22 -14.01 -1.99 -1.84
CA GLY A 22 -13.91 -1.68 -3.27
C GLY A 22 -12.50 -1.88 -3.85
N LEU A 23 -11.71 -2.82 -3.32
CA LEU A 23 -10.31 -3.01 -3.72
C LEU A 23 -10.14 -3.34 -5.21
N HIS A 24 -11.14 -3.99 -5.82
CA HIS A 24 -11.19 -4.26 -7.27
C HIS A 24 -11.07 -2.96 -8.08
N ASP A 25 -11.92 -1.98 -7.79
CA ASP A 25 -11.94 -0.71 -8.52
C ASP A 25 -10.62 0.02 -8.32
N ALA A 26 -10.12 0.05 -7.08
CA ALA A 26 -8.84 0.66 -6.76
C ALA A 26 -7.68 0.05 -7.56
N LEU A 27 -7.62 -1.27 -7.69
CA LEU A 27 -6.58 -1.96 -8.47
C LEU A 27 -6.69 -1.69 -9.97
N THR A 28 -7.91 -1.72 -10.53
CA THR A 28 -8.13 -1.52 -11.98
C THR A 28 -7.79 -0.11 -12.45
N THR A 29 -7.95 0.90 -11.60
CA THR A 29 -7.66 2.29 -11.96
C THR A 29 -6.25 2.74 -11.60
N HIS A 30 -5.46 1.92 -10.90
CA HIS A 30 -4.15 2.32 -10.39
C HIS A 30 -3.04 2.13 -11.44
N ASP A 31 -2.33 3.21 -11.78
CA ASP A 31 -1.29 3.23 -12.83
C ASP A 31 -0.28 2.08 -12.74
N ARG A 32 0.18 1.77 -11.52
CA ARG A 32 1.18 0.70 -11.29
C ARG A 32 0.59 -0.71 -11.25
N PHE A 33 -0.65 -0.88 -10.81
CA PHE A 33 -1.18 -2.19 -10.40
C PHE A 33 -2.26 -2.73 -11.33
N ALA A 34 -2.83 -1.88 -12.20
CA ALA A 34 -3.85 -2.29 -13.15
C ALA A 34 -3.38 -3.41 -14.09
N ALA A 35 -2.17 -3.30 -14.66
CA ALA A 35 -1.64 -4.29 -15.59
C ALA A 35 -1.36 -5.66 -14.93
N PRO A 36 -0.64 -5.76 -13.79
CA PRO A 36 -0.49 -7.02 -13.06
C PRO A 36 -1.82 -7.63 -12.62
N TYR A 37 -2.77 -6.80 -12.16
CA TYR A 37 -4.10 -7.26 -11.77
C TYR A 37 -4.83 -7.89 -12.95
N ALA A 38 -4.88 -7.19 -14.09
CA ALA A 38 -5.48 -7.70 -15.31
C ALA A 38 -4.85 -9.02 -15.77
N ALA A 39 -3.51 -9.11 -15.74
CA ALA A 39 -2.78 -10.31 -16.13
C ALA A 39 -3.18 -11.54 -15.31
N ILE A 40 -3.23 -11.43 -13.98
CA ILE A 40 -3.65 -12.56 -13.12
C ILE A 40 -5.13 -12.87 -13.30
N THR A 41 -5.99 -11.86 -13.40
CA THR A 41 -7.44 -12.09 -13.55
C THR A 41 -7.79 -12.78 -14.87
N ALA A 42 -7.01 -12.56 -15.93
CA ALA A 42 -7.16 -13.23 -17.22
C ALA A 42 -6.76 -14.72 -17.20
N LEU A 43 -6.00 -15.15 -16.19
CA LEU A 43 -5.58 -16.54 -16.01
C LEU A 43 -6.50 -17.31 -15.05
N LEU A 44 -7.47 -16.65 -14.41
CA LEU A 44 -8.41 -17.32 -13.53
C LEU A 44 -9.24 -18.36 -14.32
N PRO A 45 -9.52 -19.54 -13.73
CA PRO A 45 -10.38 -20.52 -14.36
C PRO A 45 -11.81 -20.00 -14.52
N ASP A 46 -12.48 -20.46 -15.58
CA ASP A 46 -13.90 -20.17 -15.78
C ASP A 46 -14.72 -20.62 -14.57
N GLY A 47 -15.63 -19.76 -14.13
CA GLY A 47 -16.47 -20.05 -12.96
C GLY A 47 -15.74 -20.01 -11.62
N PHE A 48 -14.56 -19.38 -11.53
CA PHE A 48 -13.80 -19.23 -10.27
C PHE A 48 -14.68 -18.82 -9.07
N ASP A 49 -15.61 -17.88 -9.27
CA ASP A 49 -16.48 -17.37 -8.22
C ASP A 49 -17.37 -18.48 -7.58
N ALA A 50 -17.70 -19.54 -8.32
CA ALA A 50 -18.52 -20.67 -7.89
C ALA A 50 -17.72 -21.83 -7.24
N LEU A 51 -16.38 -21.77 -7.27
CA LEU A 51 -15.54 -22.77 -6.64
C LEU A 51 -15.68 -22.78 -5.11
N SER A 52 -15.40 -23.92 -4.50
CA SER A 52 -15.26 -24.03 -3.04
C SER A 52 -14.08 -23.18 -2.56
N ALA A 53 -14.05 -22.80 -1.28
CA ALA A 53 -12.94 -22.01 -0.73
C ALA A 53 -11.58 -22.71 -0.94
N LYS A 54 -11.53 -24.02 -0.71
CA LYS A 54 -10.33 -24.83 -0.92
C LYS A 54 -9.87 -24.86 -2.39
N ASP A 55 -10.82 -24.93 -3.33
CA ASP A 55 -10.49 -24.96 -4.75
C ASP A 55 -10.05 -23.57 -5.26
N LYS A 56 -10.60 -22.49 -4.69
CA LYS A 56 -10.13 -21.12 -4.94
C LYS A 56 -8.68 -20.95 -4.50
N GLU A 57 -8.35 -21.35 -3.26
CA GLU A 57 -6.98 -21.31 -2.74
C GLU A 57 -6.02 -22.13 -3.60
N ALA A 58 -6.41 -23.34 -4.00
CA ALA A 58 -5.60 -24.19 -4.86
C ALA A 58 -5.33 -23.53 -6.23
N ALA A 59 -6.37 -22.96 -6.86
CA ALA A 59 -6.24 -22.26 -8.13
C ALA A 59 -5.32 -21.03 -8.02
N LEU A 60 -5.41 -20.24 -6.95
CA LEU A 60 -4.51 -19.11 -6.74
C LEU A 60 -3.06 -19.56 -6.50
N THR A 61 -2.86 -20.66 -5.77
CA THR A 61 -1.54 -21.25 -5.55
C THR A 61 -0.91 -21.74 -6.88
N ASP A 62 -1.73 -22.31 -7.77
CA ASP A 62 -1.29 -22.70 -9.11
C ASP A 62 -0.94 -21.49 -9.98
N LEU A 63 -1.71 -20.40 -9.90
CA LEU A 63 -1.41 -19.16 -10.60
C LEU A 63 -0.12 -18.50 -10.11
N GLU A 64 0.13 -18.50 -8.80
CA GLU A 64 1.39 -18.01 -8.24
C GLU A 64 2.60 -18.78 -8.79
N ARG A 65 2.47 -20.10 -8.96
CA ARG A 65 3.54 -20.92 -9.58
C ARG A 65 3.73 -20.65 -11.06
N GLN A 66 2.65 -20.37 -11.80
CA GLN A 66 2.68 -20.15 -13.25
C GLN A 66 3.19 -18.76 -13.62
N SER A 67 2.84 -17.73 -12.85
CA SER A 67 3.15 -16.33 -13.11
C SER A 67 3.64 -15.62 -11.84
N PRO A 68 4.80 -16.02 -11.30
CA PRO A 68 5.25 -15.56 -9.98
C PRO A 68 5.51 -14.05 -9.93
N ALA A 69 5.98 -13.45 -11.02
CA ALA A 69 6.28 -12.01 -11.06
C ALA A 69 4.98 -11.17 -11.03
N GLU A 70 4.00 -11.53 -11.85
CA GLU A 70 2.70 -10.89 -11.93
C GLU A 70 1.90 -11.10 -10.64
N PHE A 71 1.93 -12.31 -10.08
CA PHE A 71 1.25 -12.61 -8.83
C PHE A 71 1.87 -11.85 -7.65
N ASN A 72 3.19 -11.75 -7.58
CA ASN A 72 3.85 -10.92 -6.59
C ASN A 72 3.49 -9.42 -6.75
N ALA A 73 3.45 -8.91 -7.99
CA ALA A 73 3.04 -7.54 -8.24
C ALA A 73 1.57 -7.27 -7.85
N LEU A 74 0.67 -8.24 -8.08
CA LEU A 74 -0.70 -8.22 -7.56
C LEU A 74 -0.71 -8.19 -6.04
N THR A 75 0.00 -9.09 -5.37
CA THR A 75 0.07 -9.16 -3.90
C THR A 75 0.54 -7.83 -3.31
N VAL A 76 1.61 -7.25 -3.87
CA VAL A 76 2.10 -5.93 -3.46
C VAL A 76 1.02 -4.87 -3.64
N GLY A 77 0.33 -4.85 -4.78
CA GLY A 77 -0.74 -3.89 -5.05
C GLY A 77 -1.93 -4.03 -4.11
N ALA A 78 -2.43 -5.26 -3.95
CA ALA A 78 -3.57 -5.58 -3.10
C ALA A 78 -3.31 -5.15 -1.65
N TYR A 79 -2.18 -5.54 -1.06
CA TYR A 79 -1.86 -5.17 0.31
C TYR A 79 -1.51 -3.69 0.49
N SER A 80 -0.85 -3.07 -0.50
CA SER A 80 -0.56 -1.63 -0.44
C SER A 80 -1.85 -0.81 -0.39
N LEU A 81 -2.80 -1.12 -1.27
CA LEU A 81 -4.07 -0.40 -1.35
C LEU A 81 -5.02 -0.76 -0.20
N TYR A 82 -5.02 -2.02 0.25
CA TYR A 82 -5.84 -2.46 1.37
C TYR A 82 -5.43 -1.77 2.68
N TYR A 83 -4.15 -1.82 3.06
CA TYR A 83 -3.70 -1.25 4.34
C TYR A 83 -3.58 0.28 4.34
N THR A 84 -3.64 0.93 3.18
CA THR A 84 -3.74 2.39 3.08
C THR A 84 -5.19 2.88 2.96
N HIS A 85 -6.16 1.98 2.84
CA HIS A 85 -7.57 2.35 2.79
C HIS A 85 -8.03 2.94 4.13
N PRO A 86 -8.76 4.07 4.15
CA PRO A 86 -9.14 4.75 5.38
C PRO A 86 -9.90 3.88 6.40
N GLN A 87 -10.75 2.96 5.94
CA GLN A 87 -11.48 2.05 6.83
C GLN A 87 -10.55 1.05 7.53
N VAL A 88 -9.57 0.48 6.81
CA VAL A 88 -8.60 -0.47 7.37
C VAL A 88 -7.64 0.26 8.31
N ALA A 89 -7.20 1.44 7.91
CA ALA A 89 -6.36 2.32 8.74
C ALA A 89 -7.05 2.66 10.08
N ALA A 90 -8.35 2.93 10.08
CA ALA A 90 -9.12 3.18 11.30
C ALA A 90 -9.20 1.96 12.23
N VAL A 91 -9.32 0.74 11.67
CA VAL A 91 -9.27 -0.51 12.46
C VAL A 91 -7.90 -0.66 13.13
N ILE A 92 -6.81 -0.44 12.40
CA ILE A 92 -5.45 -0.51 12.95
C ILE A 92 -5.28 0.50 14.09
N GLU A 93 -5.73 1.74 13.90
CA GLU A 93 -5.68 2.78 14.92
C GLU A 93 -6.47 2.39 16.18
N ALA A 94 -7.68 1.83 16.02
CA ALA A 94 -8.50 1.38 17.14
C ALA A 94 -7.85 0.22 17.92
N LEU A 95 -7.22 -0.73 17.23
CA LEU A 95 -6.61 -1.91 17.87
C LEU A 95 -5.25 -1.62 18.51
N THR A 96 -4.47 -0.70 17.94
CA THR A 96 -3.07 -0.48 18.35
C THR A 96 -2.84 0.86 19.06
N GLY A 97 -3.76 1.82 18.93
CA GLY A 97 -3.55 3.21 19.31
C GLY A 97 -2.56 3.96 18.40
N HIS A 98 -2.03 3.31 17.35
CA HIS A 98 -1.12 3.94 16.41
C HIS A 98 -1.92 4.71 15.36
N THR A 99 -1.86 6.04 15.44
CA THR A 99 -2.70 6.90 14.60
C THR A 99 -2.26 6.84 13.14
N ALA A 100 -3.19 6.54 12.23
CA ALA A 100 -2.92 6.51 10.79
C ALA A 100 -3.00 7.93 10.17
N ARG A 101 -2.43 8.92 10.86
CA ARG A 101 -2.48 10.33 10.49
C ARG A 101 -1.09 10.81 10.06
N PRO A 102 -1.00 11.85 9.21
CA PRO A 102 0.28 12.47 8.90
C PRO A 102 1.03 12.87 10.18
N PRO A 103 2.35 12.65 10.26
CA PRO A 103 3.14 12.91 11.46
C PRO A 103 3.11 14.40 11.87
N GLN A 104 2.86 15.31 10.95
CA GLN A 104 2.64 16.74 11.20
C GLN A 104 1.60 17.31 10.23
N PRO A 105 0.81 18.32 10.64
CA PRO A 105 0.79 18.95 11.98
C PRO A 105 -0.02 18.17 13.03
N ALA A 106 -0.73 17.12 12.64
CA ALA A 106 -1.69 16.41 13.49
C ALA A 106 -1.11 15.20 14.25
N GLY A 107 0.18 14.91 14.08
CA GLY A 107 0.85 13.81 14.78
C GLY A 107 1.30 14.20 16.18
N HIS A 108 2.34 13.55 16.68
CA HIS A 108 2.79 13.78 18.04
C HIS A 108 3.28 15.22 18.27
N PRO A 109 3.00 15.81 19.44
CA PRO A 109 3.59 17.08 19.81
C PRO A 109 5.11 16.94 19.80
N LEU A 110 5.77 17.81 19.05
CA LEU A 110 7.22 17.94 19.05
C LEU A 110 7.58 19.11 19.94
N GLU A 111 8.61 18.93 20.77
CA GLU A 111 9.21 20.05 21.49
C GLU A 111 9.75 21.09 20.50
N PRO A 112 9.77 22.39 20.88
CA PRO A 112 10.43 23.41 20.08
C PRO A 112 11.85 23.00 19.73
N PHE A 113 12.26 23.28 18.48
CA PHE A 113 13.62 22.98 18.03
C PHE A 113 14.65 23.70 18.91
N ASP A 114 15.60 22.93 19.48
CA ASP A 114 16.74 23.48 20.23
C ASP A 114 17.90 23.80 19.27
N PRO A 115 18.24 25.08 19.03
CA PRO A 115 19.34 25.45 18.15
C PRO A 115 20.70 24.92 18.61
N ALA A 116 20.89 24.60 19.89
CA ALA A 116 22.14 24.04 20.40
C ALA A 116 22.44 22.66 19.77
N MET A 117 21.41 21.90 19.37
CA MET A 117 21.57 20.59 18.71
C MET A 117 22.38 20.66 17.41
N VAL A 118 22.35 21.82 16.73
CA VAL A 118 23.04 22.03 15.46
C VAL A 118 24.23 22.98 15.57
N ALA A 119 24.67 23.34 16.79
CA ALA A 119 25.76 24.30 16.99
C ALA A 119 27.06 23.88 16.27
N VAL A 120 27.42 22.60 16.34
CA VAL A 120 28.61 22.05 15.67
C VAL A 120 28.50 22.11 14.14
N PRO A 121 27.46 21.53 13.49
CA PRO A 121 27.32 21.63 12.04
C PRO A 121 27.11 23.06 11.55
N ALA A 122 26.43 23.92 12.31
CA ALA A 122 26.23 25.34 11.96
C ALA A 122 27.53 26.15 12.01
N ALA A 123 28.48 25.77 12.88
CA ALA A 123 29.80 26.40 12.94
C ALA A 123 30.74 25.96 11.80
N ARG A 124 30.37 24.95 11.00
CA ARG A 124 31.15 24.54 9.83
C ARG A 124 30.93 25.52 8.69
N GLY A 125 31.97 25.73 7.89
CA GLY A 125 31.83 26.43 6.61
C GLY A 125 30.91 25.66 5.64
N PRO A 126 30.45 26.31 4.56
CA PRO A 126 29.62 25.66 3.55
C PRO A 126 30.26 24.38 3.02
N LEU A 127 29.54 23.26 3.12
CA LEU A 127 29.95 21.98 2.49
C LEU A 127 29.46 21.85 1.04
N TYR A 128 28.77 22.87 0.54
CA TYR A 128 28.25 22.93 -0.82
C TYR A 128 29.03 23.98 -1.64
N ARG A 129 29.05 23.79 -2.96
CA ARG A 129 29.52 24.84 -3.88
C ARG A 129 28.42 25.88 -4.04
N PRO A 130 28.72 27.17 -3.97
CA PRO A 130 27.72 28.21 -4.20
C PRO A 130 27.14 28.07 -5.61
N THR A 131 25.82 28.21 -5.73
CA THR A 131 25.16 28.31 -7.04
C THR A 131 25.71 29.54 -7.76
N PRO A 132 26.16 29.44 -9.01
CA PRO A 132 26.63 30.60 -9.76
C PRO A 132 25.52 31.65 -9.86
N GLU A 133 25.79 32.87 -9.41
CA GLU A 133 24.88 33.98 -9.65
C GLU A 133 24.89 34.31 -11.15
N ALA A 134 23.71 34.33 -11.78
CA ALA A 134 23.58 34.89 -13.11
C ALA A 134 23.93 36.37 -13.01
N LYS A 135 24.90 36.83 -13.80
CA LYS A 135 25.15 38.27 -13.93
C LYS A 135 23.93 38.88 -14.61
N ASP A 136 23.27 39.81 -13.94
CA ASP A 136 22.24 40.64 -14.57
C ASP A 136 22.84 41.28 -15.84
N VAL A 137 22.19 41.03 -16.98
CA VAL A 137 22.56 41.53 -18.32
C VAL A 137 21.96 42.92 -18.51
#